data_AF-A0A663NEX6-F1
#
_entry.id   AF-A0A663NEX6-F1
#
_cell.length_a   1.000
_cell.length_b   1.000
_cell.length_c   1.000
_cell.angle_alpha   90.00
_cell.angle_beta   90.00
_cell.angle_gamma   90.00
#
_symmetry.space_group_name_H-M   'P 1'
#
loop_
_entity.id
_entity.type
_entity.pdbx_description
1 polymer ?
#
loop_
_entity_poly.entity_id
_entity_poly.type
_entity_poly.pdbx_seq_one_letter_code
_entity_poly.pdbx_strand_id
1 'polypeptide(L)' 'MASASQDRCPICLNTLDNAALTMPCLHRFCFSCIQQWLASHQGL' A
#
# COMPACT_ATOMS: atom_id res chain seq x y z
N MET A 1 -9.18 -15.99 -14.31
CA MET A 1 -7.98 -15.51 -13.60
C MET A 1 -8.00 -13.98 -13.67
N ALA A 2 -8.51 -13.31 -12.64
CA ALA A 2 -8.65 -11.86 -12.64
C ALA A 2 -7.33 -11.21 -12.17
N SER A 3 -6.46 -10.86 -13.12
CA SER A 3 -5.34 -9.95 -12.90
C SER A 3 -5.87 -8.52 -12.89
N ALA A 4 -6.47 -8.07 -11.78
CA ALA A 4 -7.10 -6.76 -11.72
C ALA A 4 -6.98 -6.11 -10.33
N SER A 5 -5.78 -5.68 -9.96
CA SER A 5 -5.59 -4.76 -8.83
C SER A 5 -4.17 -4.16 -8.78
N GLN A 6 -3.64 -3.69 -9.91
CA GLN A 6 -2.38 -2.91 -9.88
C GLN A 6 -2.62 -1.44 -9.45
N ASP A 7 -3.87 -0.97 -9.49
CA ASP A 7 -4.22 0.44 -9.23
C ASP A 7 -4.97 0.69 -7.90
N ARG A 8 -5.18 -0.35 -7.09
CA ARG A 8 -5.88 -0.26 -5.80
C ARG A 8 -4.92 -0.56 -4.67
N CYS A 9 -5.02 0.22 -3.60
CA CYS A 9 -4.23 0.01 -2.41
C CYS A 9 -4.69 -1.29 -1.72
N PRO A 10 -3.79 -2.26 -1.44
CA PRO A 10 -4.19 -3.50 -0.76
C PRO A 10 -4.51 -3.31 0.73
N ILE A 11 -4.21 -2.14 1.32
CA ILE A 11 -4.53 -1.83 2.72
C ILE A 11 -5.96 -1.31 2.85
N CYS A 12 -6.34 -0.29 2.08
CA CYS A 12 -7.68 0.32 2.16
C CYS A 12 -8.65 -0.16 1.08
N LEU A 13 -8.20 -1.01 0.14
CA LEU A 13 -8.96 -1.53 -1.01
C LEU A 13 -9.54 -0.45 -1.94
N ASN A 14 -9.12 0.81 -1.77
CA ASN A 14 -9.55 1.95 -2.55
C ASN A 14 -8.52 2.33 -3.63
N THR A 15 -8.88 3.28 -4.49
CA THR A 15 -7.94 3.88 -5.46
C THR A 15 -6.69 4.39 -4.75
N LEU A 16 -5.52 4.12 -5.34
CA LEU A 16 -4.25 4.64 -4.82
C LEU A 16 -4.26 6.17 -4.81
N ASP A 17 -4.10 6.74 -3.63
CA ASP A 17 -3.87 8.17 -3.41
C ASP A 17 -2.46 8.37 -2.86
N ASN A 18 -1.70 9.25 -3.52
CA ASN A 18 -0.30 9.55 -3.19
C ASN A 18 0.54 8.26 -3.02
N ALA A 19 0.74 7.53 -4.11
CA ALA A 19 1.26 6.17 -4.09
C ALA A 19 2.70 6.07 -3.57
N ALA A 20 2.88 5.32 -2.49
CA ALA A 20 4.18 4.88 -1.97
C ALA A 20 4.57 3.53 -2.58
N LEU A 21 5.86 3.36 -2.85
CA LEU A 21 6.45 2.13 -3.39
C LEU A 21 7.37 1.48 -2.37
N THR A 22 7.19 0.19 -2.12
CA THR A 22 8.11 -0.58 -1.28
C THR A 22 9.23 -1.17 -2.15
N MET A 23 10.49 -0.84 -1.87
CA MET A 23 11.62 -1.52 -2.53
C MET A 23 12.03 -2.77 -1.76
N PRO A 24 12.52 -3.83 -2.45
CA PRO A 24 12.72 -3.95 -3.90
C PRO A 24 11.50 -4.51 -4.65
N CYS A 25 10.45 -4.93 -3.96
CA CYS A 25 9.30 -5.63 -4.54
C CYS A 25 8.33 -4.75 -5.35
N LEU A 26 8.52 -3.42 -5.31
CA LEU A 26 7.78 -2.40 -6.06
C LEU A 26 6.25 -2.44 -5.86
N HIS A 27 5.77 -3.03 -4.77
CA HIS A 27 4.36 -2.98 -4.41
C HIS A 27 3.94 -1.55 -4.05
N ARG A 28 2.72 -1.20 -4.44
CA ARG A 28 2.21 0.17 -4.43
C ARG A 28 1.05 0.31 -3.44
N PHE A 29 1.13 1.30 -2.56
CA PHE A 29 0.17 1.54 -1.47
C PHE A 29 -0.13 3.04 -1.36
N CYS A 30 -1.24 3.44 -0.73
CA CYS A 30 -1.40 4.86 -0.37
C CYS A 30 -0.36 5.24 0.69
N PHE A 31 0.27 6.40 0.56
CA PHE A 31 1.27 6.87 1.51
C PHE A 31 0.74 6.90 2.95
N SER A 32 -0.48 7.38 3.14
CA SER A 32 -1.16 7.39 4.45
C SER A 32 -1.41 5.99 5.01
N CYS A 33 -1.76 5.03 4.15
CA CYS A 33 -2.02 3.65 4.55
C CYS A 33 -0.75 2.94 4.99
N ILE A 34 0.35 3.06 4.23
CA ILE A 34 1.62 2.44 4.61
C ILE A 34 2.22 3.10 5.86
N GLN A 35 2.07 4.42 6.03
CA GLN A 35 2.50 5.12 7.25
C GLN A 35 1.76 4.64 8.50
N GLN A 36 0.42 4.53 8.44
CA GLN A 36 -0.37 4.00 9.55
C GLN A 36 -0.06 2.53 9.83
N TRP A 37 0.15 1.73 8.77
CA TRP A 37 0.52 0.33 8.90
C TRP A 37 1.87 0.19 9.61
N LEU A 38 2.88 0.96 9.18
CA LEU A 38 4.18 1.01 9.84
C LEU A 38 4.03 1.45 11.31
N ALA A 39 3.28 2.52 11.60
CA ALA A 39 3.05 2.96 12.97
C ALA A 39 2.32 1.91 13.84
N SER A 40 1.43 1.10 13.26
CA SER A 40 0.67 0.08 13.99
C SER A 40 1.43 -1.23 14.16
N HIS A 41 2.31 -1.57 13.22
CA HIS A 41 3.10 -2.82 13.21
C HIS A 41 4.55 -2.62 13.67
N GLN A 42 4.98 -1.39 13.90
CA GLN A 42 6.26 -1.07 14.50
C GLN A 42 6.07 -0.93 16.02
N GLY A 43 6.17 -2.05 16.72
CA GLY A 43 6.30 -2.09 18.18
C GLY A 43 7.72 -1.75 18.68
N LEU A 44 8.58 -1.09 17.89
CA LEU A 44 9.93 -0.66 18.27
C LEU A 44 10.53 0.34 17.26
#